data_AF-A0A9Q3PMI2-F1
#
_entry.id   AF-A0A9Q3PMI2-F1
#
_cell.length_a   1.000
_cell.length_b   1.000
_cell.length_c   1.000
_cell.angle_alpha   90.00
_cell.angle_beta   90.00
_cell.angle_gamma   90.00
#
_symmetry.space_group_name_H-M   'P 1'
#
loop_
_entity.id
_entity.type
_entity.pdbx_description
1 polymer ?
#
loop_
_entity_poly.entity_id
_entity_poly.type
_entity_poly.pdbx_seq_one_letter_code
_entity_poly.pdbx_strand_id
1 'polypeptide(L)'
;MEFIRGIGMIKEDFKFLDRLVAARFNTLFTRSAHRWYMKLIQAHEHQSWTWWKNQIVNKWANNAKRLKVETAFEYSKFNAAKDKALLWFFQEKDSLTALYPDMSEFMIHRKILRQCAIDLEQDSKKQDY
;
A
#
# COMPACT_ATOMS: atom_id res chain seq x y z
N MET A 1 -11.13 -2.74 7.65
CA MET A 1 -12.42 -2.00 7.59
C MET A 1 -13.22 -2.13 8.88
N GLU A 2 -13.13 -3.27 9.58
CA GLU A 2 -13.76 -3.52 10.89
C GLU A 2 -13.60 -2.39 11.93
N PHE A 3 -12.39 -1.86 12.10
CA PHE A 3 -12.13 -0.73 13.01
C PHE A 3 -13.00 0.51 12.71
N ILE A 4 -13.06 0.92 11.44
CA ILE A 4 -13.86 2.08 11.00
C ILE A 4 -15.34 1.78 11.14
N ARG A 5 -15.77 0.54 10.84
CA ARG A 5 -17.16 0.10 10.99
C ARG A 5 -17.59 0.20 12.45
N GLY A 6 -16.78 -0.30 13.38
CA GLY A 6 -17.06 -0.23 14.81
C GLY A 6 -17.20 1.21 15.33
N ILE A 7 -16.30 2.11 14.92
CA ILE A 7 -16.41 3.53 15.26
C ILE A 7 -17.68 4.15 14.66
N GLY A 8 -18.01 3.81 13.41
CA GLY A 8 -19.22 4.26 12.74
C GLY A 8 -20.48 3.86 13.49
N MET A 9 -20.58 2.60 13.92
CA MET A 9 -21.72 2.11 14.72
C MET A 9 -21.86 2.88 16.04
N ILE A 10 -20.76 3.03 16.80
CA ILE A 10 -20.77 3.77 18.06
C ILE A 10 -21.17 5.23 17.84
N LYS A 11 -20.70 5.86 16.76
CA LYS A 11 -21.07 7.24 16.45
C LYS A 11 -22.59 7.38 16.23
N GLU A 12 -23.20 6.47 15.47
CA GLU A 12 -24.63 6.49 15.20
C GLU A 12 -25.45 6.16 16.44
N ASP A 13 -25.09 5.08 17.16
CA ASP A 13 -25.82 4.61 18.34
C ASP A 13 -25.86 5.67 19.45
N PHE A 14 -24.75 6.38 19.66
CA PHE A 14 -24.62 7.39 20.72
C PHE A 14 -24.75 8.84 20.21
N LYS A 15 -25.06 9.03 18.92
CA LYS A 15 -25.13 10.34 18.26
C LYS A 15 -23.93 11.24 18.55
N PHE A 16 -22.72 10.65 18.55
CA PHE A 16 -21.52 11.42 18.90
C PHE A 16 -21.22 12.49 17.86
N LEU A 17 -20.85 13.67 18.36
CA LEU A 17 -20.27 14.74 17.56
C LEU A 17 -18.93 14.29 16.98
N ASP A 18 -18.63 14.71 15.75
CA ASP A 18 -17.39 14.32 15.05
C ASP A 18 -16.13 14.70 15.82
N ARG A 19 -16.14 15.84 16.52
CA ARG A 19 -15.05 16.26 17.42
C ARG A 19 -14.79 15.28 18.56
N LEU A 20 -15.83 14.62 19.07
CA LEU A 20 -15.71 13.65 20.16
C LEU A 20 -15.16 12.31 19.63
N VAL A 21 -15.58 11.91 18.43
CA VAL A 21 -14.98 10.77 17.73
C VAL A 21 -13.49 11.02 17.50
N ALA A 22 -13.12 12.21 17.02
CA ALA A 22 -11.73 12.61 16.84
C ALA A 22 -10.95 12.59 18.17
N ALA A 23 -11.52 13.08 19.27
CA ALA A 23 -10.89 13.04 20.59
C ALA A 23 -10.65 11.59 21.08
N ARG A 24 -11.56 10.66 20.78
CA ARG A 24 -11.40 9.23 21.13
C ARG A 24 -10.23 8.57 20.41
N PHE A 25 -9.80 9.06 19.24
CA PHE A 25 -8.61 8.53 18.56
C PHE A 25 -7.35 8.63 19.40
N ASN A 26 -7.25 9.63 20.28
CA ASN A 26 -6.16 9.74 21.24
C ASN A 26 -6.03 8.48 22.13
N THR A 27 -7.17 7.88 22.49
CA THR A 27 -7.21 6.64 23.30
C THR A 27 -7.22 5.36 22.46
N LEU A 28 -7.75 5.40 21.24
CA LEU A 28 -7.90 4.22 20.38
C LEU A 28 -6.62 3.91 19.58
N PHE A 29 -5.88 4.92 19.16
CA PHE A 29 -4.63 4.72 18.44
C PHE A 29 -3.46 4.56 19.39
N THR A 30 -2.55 3.65 19.04
CA THR A 30 -1.34 3.37 19.82
C THR A 30 -0.10 3.52 18.95
N ARG A 31 1.04 3.79 19.59
CA ARG A 31 2.38 3.83 18.97
C ARG A 31 2.44 4.69 17.70
N SER A 32 2.64 4.06 16.54
CA SER A 32 2.79 4.74 15.24
C SER A 32 1.49 5.39 14.78
N ALA A 33 0.34 4.78 15.05
CA ALA A 33 -0.97 5.35 14.71
C ALA A 33 -1.27 6.59 15.55
N HIS A 34 -0.90 6.56 16.83
CA HIS A 34 -1.04 7.70 17.73
C HIS A 34 -0.21 8.90 17.27
N ARG A 35 1.08 8.66 16.97
CA ARG A 35 1.97 9.71 16.43
C ARG A 35 1.45 10.30 15.12
N TRP A 36 0.90 9.48 14.22
CA TRP A 36 0.29 9.96 12.98
C TRP A 36 -0.92 10.85 13.26
N TYR A 37 -1.82 10.40 14.13
CA TYR A 37 -3.01 11.16 14.51
C TYR A 37 -2.67 12.51 15.14
N MET A 38 -1.69 12.55 16.05
CA MET A 38 -1.26 13.79 16.72
C MET A 38 -0.76 14.83 15.73
N LYS A 39 0.01 14.42 14.72
CA LYS A 39 0.43 15.32 13.65
C LYS A 39 -0.75 15.81 12.81
N LEU A 40 -1.70 14.92 12.53
CA LEU A 40 -2.83 15.22 11.65
C LEU A 40 -3.83 16.17 12.30
N ILE A 41 -4.17 15.95 13.59
CA ILE A 41 -5.12 16.81 14.30
C ILE A 41 -4.55 18.20 14.57
N GLN A 42 -3.24 18.31 14.80
CA GLN A 42 -2.56 19.59 14.94
C GLN A 42 -2.60 20.41 13.64
N ALA A 43 -2.51 19.74 12.49
CA ALA A 43 -2.55 20.41 11.18
C ALA A 43 -3.99 20.69 10.70
N HIS A 44 -4.95 19.87 11.09
CA HIS A 44 -6.33 19.90 10.60
C HIS A 44 -7.31 19.73 11.75
N GLU A 45 -7.48 20.80 12.51
CA GLU A 45 -8.49 20.85 13.56
C GLU A 45 -9.92 20.79 12.98
N HIS A 46 -10.86 20.30 13.79
CA HIS A 46 -12.31 20.33 13.52
C HIS A 46 -12.79 19.67 12.20
N GLN A 47 -12.23 18.51 11.85
CA GLN A 47 -12.66 17.75 10.67
C GLN A 47 -13.85 16.82 10.93
N SER A 48 -14.62 16.54 9.87
CA SER A 48 -15.75 15.62 9.91
C SER A 48 -15.32 14.15 10.05
N TRP A 49 -16.22 13.30 10.53
CA TRP A 49 -15.99 11.86 10.61
C TRP A 49 -15.71 11.26 9.23
N THR A 50 -16.40 11.71 8.18
CA THR A 50 -16.16 11.28 6.81
C THR A 50 -14.72 11.57 6.36
N TRP A 51 -14.20 12.75 6.72
CA TRP A 51 -12.81 13.10 6.42
C TRP A 51 -11.83 12.18 7.17
N TRP A 52 -12.04 11.96 8.47
CA TRP A 52 -11.21 11.06 9.27
C TRP A 52 -11.22 9.62 8.73
N LYS A 53 -12.40 9.12 8.36
CA LYS A 53 -12.55 7.81 7.70
C LYS A 53 -11.68 7.72 6.44
N ASN A 54 -11.71 8.75 5.59
CA ASN A 54 -10.90 8.78 4.38
C ASN A 54 -9.40 8.82 4.69
N GLN A 55 -8.96 9.60 5.69
CA GLN A 55 -7.56 9.62 6.10
C GLN A 55 -7.07 8.28 6.63
N ILE A 56 -7.88 7.59 7.45
CA ILE A 56 -7.56 6.26 7.98
C ILE A 56 -7.48 5.24 6.83
N VAL A 57 -8.43 5.26 5.89
CA VAL A 57 -8.40 4.39 4.71
C VAL A 57 -7.15 4.69 3.87
N ASN A 58 -6.87 5.95 3.57
CA ASN A 58 -5.71 6.34 2.78
C ASN A 58 -4.38 5.95 3.46
N LYS A 59 -4.29 6.05 4.78
CA LYS A 59 -3.06 5.71 5.51
C LYS A 59 -2.81 4.21 5.59
N TRP A 60 -3.84 3.40 5.84
CA TRP A 60 -3.67 1.97 6.16
C TRP A 60 -4.28 1.00 5.15
N ALA A 61 -5.35 1.37 4.42
CA ALA A 61 -5.86 0.53 3.34
C ALA A 61 -4.93 0.58 2.11
N ASN A 62 -4.29 1.72 1.86
CA ASN A 62 -3.23 1.78 0.85
C ASN A 62 -2.05 0.89 1.24
N ASN A 63 -1.66 0.79 2.51
CA ASN A 63 -0.55 -0.08 2.91
C ASN A 63 -0.83 -1.57 2.64
N ALA A 64 -2.06 -2.05 2.85
CA ALA A 64 -2.40 -3.43 2.54
C ALA A 64 -2.45 -3.71 1.03
N LYS A 65 -3.00 -2.78 0.24
CA LYS A 65 -2.99 -2.88 -1.24
C LYS A 65 -1.57 -2.77 -1.80
N ARG A 66 -0.79 -1.82 -1.29
CA ARG A 66 0.62 -1.60 -1.60
C ARG A 66 1.44 -2.83 -1.30
N LEU A 67 1.29 -3.42 -0.10
CA LEU A 67 1.97 -4.66 0.25
C LEU A 67 1.62 -5.78 -0.72
N LYS A 68 0.33 -5.95 -1.08
CA LYS A 68 -0.07 -6.96 -2.07
C LYS A 68 0.60 -6.76 -3.43
N VAL A 69 0.65 -5.53 -3.94
CA VAL A 69 1.29 -5.22 -5.23
C VAL A 69 2.81 -5.35 -5.14
N GLU A 70 3.44 -4.94 -4.03
CA GLU A 70 4.87 -5.13 -3.76
C GLU A 70 5.22 -6.63 -3.75
N THR A 71 4.45 -7.44 -3.02
CA THR A 71 4.61 -8.89 -2.96
C THR A 71 4.39 -9.53 -4.33
N ALA A 72 3.36 -9.13 -5.08
CA ALA A 72 3.13 -9.63 -6.43
C ALA A 72 4.33 -9.35 -7.36
N PHE A 73 4.87 -8.13 -7.31
CA PHE A 73 6.07 -7.75 -8.08
C PHE A 73 7.31 -8.56 -7.65
N GLU A 74 7.52 -8.79 -6.35
CA GLU A 74 8.67 -9.56 -5.85
C GLU A 74 8.68 -11.00 -6.35
N TYR A 75 7.50 -11.63 -6.41
CA TYR A 75 7.31 -13.00 -6.88
C TYR A 75 7.10 -13.12 -8.40
N SER A 76 6.84 -12.03 -9.11
CA SER A 76 6.75 -12.03 -10.57
C SER A 76 8.14 -12.16 -11.18
N LYS A 77 8.53 -13.39 -11.52
CA LYS A 77 9.74 -13.70 -12.31
C LYS A 77 9.32 -13.90 -13.75
N PHE A 78 10.09 -13.35 -14.68
CA PHE A 78 9.84 -13.53 -16.10
C PHE A 78 10.19 -14.95 -16.52
N ASN A 79 9.23 -15.71 -17.06
CA ASN A 79 9.47 -17.05 -17.58
C ASN A 79 9.34 -17.07 -19.10
N ALA A 80 10.44 -17.32 -19.82
CA ALA A 80 10.46 -17.31 -21.29
C ALA A 80 9.56 -18.37 -21.96
N ALA A 81 9.26 -19.49 -21.27
CA ALA A 81 8.41 -20.55 -21.79
C ALA A 81 6.91 -20.27 -21.62
N LYS A 82 6.54 -19.39 -20.68
CA LYS A 82 5.15 -19.11 -20.32
C LYS A 82 4.70 -17.71 -20.70
N ASP A 83 5.58 -16.71 -20.56
CA ASP A 83 5.21 -15.31 -20.58
C ASP A 83 5.54 -14.65 -21.91
N LYS A 84 4.61 -13.82 -22.41
CA LYS A 84 4.89 -12.94 -23.55
C LYS A 84 5.62 -11.70 -23.04
N ALA A 85 6.90 -11.59 -23.35
CA ALA A 85 7.82 -10.56 -22.83
C ALA A 85 7.22 -9.13 -22.79
N LEU A 86 6.60 -8.69 -23.89
CA LEU A 86 6.02 -7.36 -23.96
C LEU A 86 4.85 -7.16 -22.98
N LEU A 87 3.95 -8.15 -22.88
CA LEU A 87 2.79 -8.06 -21.98
C LEU A 87 3.22 -8.10 -20.52
N TRP A 88 4.14 -9.00 -20.19
CA TRP A 88 4.69 -9.11 -18.84
C TRP A 88 5.40 -7.81 -18.43
N PHE A 89 6.24 -7.25 -19.32
CA PHE A 89 6.91 -5.98 -19.07
C PHE A 89 5.93 -4.83 -18.76
N PHE A 90 4.85 -4.69 -19.53
CA PHE A 90 3.86 -3.65 -19.28
C PHE A 90 3.12 -3.86 -17.95
N GLN A 91 2.78 -5.11 -17.61
CA GLN A 91 2.15 -5.42 -16.31
C GLN A 91 3.04 -5.06 -15.13
N GLU A 92 4.35 -5.36 -15.21
CA GLU A 92 5.30 -4.99 -14.16
C GLU A 92 5.56 -3.48 -14.11
N LYS A 93 5.60 -2.81 -15.27
CA LYS A 93 5.72 -1.34 -15.37
C LYS A 93 4.53 -0.66 -14.71
N ASP A 94 3.31 -1.09 -15.00
CA ASP A 94 2.09 -0.55 -14.41
C ASP A 94 2.06 -0.77 -12.90
N SER A 95 2.45 -1.96 -12.44
CA SER A 95 2.53 -2.30 -11.02
C SER A 95 3.52 -1.42 -10.27
N LEU A 96 4.72 -1.21 -10.82
CA LEU A 96 5.74 -0.33 -10.22
C LEU A 96 5.33 1.14 -10.23
N THR A 97 4.69 1.61 -11.30
CA THR A 97 4.19 2.99 -11.41
C THR A 97 3.09 3.25 -10.38
N ALA A 98 2.22 2.25 -10.13
CA ALA A 98 1.21 2.32 -9.08
C ALA A 98 1.80 2.33 -7.65
N LEU A 99 2.91 1.63 -7.43
CA LEU A 99 3.60 1.57 -6.14
C LEU A 99 4.48 2.79 -5.84
N TYR A 100 5.11 3.34 -6.87
CA TYR A 100 6.08 4.42 -6.79
C TYR A 100 5.86 5.44 -7.92
N PRO A 101 4.84 6.31 -7.82
CA PRO A 101 4.51 7.26 -8.88
C PRO A 101 5.65 8.23 -9.24
N ASP A 102 6.49 8.54 -8.25
CA ASP A 102 7.62 9.47 -8.39
C ASP A 102 8.93 8.77 -8.80
N MET A 103 8.89 7.46 -9.09
CA MET A 103 10.08 6.71 -9.49
C MET A 103 10.45 7.02 -10.94
N SER A 104 11.74 7.27 -11.19
CA SER A 104 12.20 7.49 -12.56
C SER A 104 12.03 6.25 -13.43
N GLU A 105 11.75 6.46 -14.72
CA GLU A 105 11.58 5.38 -15.69
C GLU A 105 12.81 4.45 -15.74
N PHE A 106 14.02 5.01 -15.60
CA PHE A 106 15.24 4.23 -15.48
C PHE A 106 15.23 3.26 -14.29
N MET A 107 14.78 3.71 -13.11
CA MET A 107 14.68 2.87 -11.92
C MET A 107 13.61 1.78 -12.07
N ILE A 108 12.49 2.10 -12.72
CA ILE A 108 11.44 1.13 -13.06
C ILE A 108 12.02 0.04 -13.95
N HIS A 109 12.65 0.40 -15.07
CA HIS A 109 13.25 -0.56 -16.00
C HIS A 109 14.33 -1.41 -15.31
N ARG A 110 15.19 -0.80 -14.48
CA ARG A 110 16.23 -1.54 -13.74
C ARG A 110 15.62 -2.57 -12.77
N LYS A 111 14.52 -2.25 -12.11
CA LYS A 111 13.81 -3.18 -11.22
C LYS A 111 13.21 -4.35 -12.01
N ILE A 112 12.58 -4.08 -13.15
CA ILE A 112 12.02 -5.13 -14.01
C ILE A 112 13.12 -6.05 -14.52
N LEU A 113 14.24 -5.50 -15.00
CA LEU A 113 15.38 -6.31 -15.48
C LEU A 113 15.96 -7.23 -14.40
N ARG A 114 15.96 -6.82 -13.12
CA ARG A 114 16.37 -7.70 -12.02
C ARG A 114 15.46 -8.91 -11.85
N GLN A 115 14.17 -8.78 -12.17
CA GLN A 115 13.25 -9.91 -12.13
C GLN A 115 13.46 -10.90 -13.28
N CYS A 116 14.11 -10.48 -14.37
CA CYS A 116 14.58 -11.37 -15.44
C CYS A 116 15.91 -12.05 -15.10
N ALA A 117 16.80 -11.37 -14.36
CA ALA A 117 18.17 -11.84 -14.11
C ALA A 117 18.24 -13.08 -13.20
N ILE A 118 17.24 -13.32 -12.36
CA ILE A 118 17.23 -14.47 -11.44
C ILE A 118 17.11 -15.81 -12.20
N ASP A 119 16.47 -15.83 -13.37
CA ASP A 119 16.40 -17.03 -14.21
C ASP A 119 17.73 -17.31 -14.94
N LEU A 120 18.49 -16.27 -15.31
CA LEU A 120 19.80 -16.46 -15.97
C LEU A 120 20.84 -17.10 -15.05
N GLU A 121 20.79 -16.84 -13.74
CA GLU A 121 21.65 -17.48 -12.74
C GLU A 121 21.21 -18.92 -12.38
N GLN A 122 19.94 -19.26 -12.58
CA GLN A 122 19.39 -20.60 -12.33
C GLN A 122 19.57 -21.53 -13.54
N ASP A 123 19.40 -21.03 -14.76
CA ASP A 123 19.58 -21.80 -15.98
C ASP A 123 21.06 -22.05 -16.31
N SER A 124 21.95 -21.09 -16.02
CA SER A 124 23.40 -21.32 -16.15
C SER A 124 23.92 -22.44 -15.25
N LYS A 125 23.28 -22.70 -14.10
CA LYS A 125 23.66 -23.80 -13.19
C LYS A 125 23.11 -25.18 -13.61
N LYS A 126 22.13 -25.23 -14.51
CA LYS A 126 21.54 -26.51 -15.00
C LYS A 126 22.26 -27.06 -16.23
N GLN A 127 23.11 -26.28 -16.89
CA GLN A 127 23.89 -26.72 -18.04
C GLN A 127 25.24 -27.37 -17.66
N ASP A 128 25.61 -27.36 -16.38
CA ASP A 128 26.85 -27.95 -15.85
C ASP A 128 26.66 -29.37 -15.24
N TYR A 129 25.56 -30.08 -15.56
CA TYR A 129 25.32 -31.48 -15.15
C TYR A 129 24.93 -32.38 -16.34
#